data_AF-A0AAW2UPI1-F1
#
_entry.id   AF-A0AAW2UPI1-F1
#
_cell.length_a   1.000
_cell.length_b   1.000
_cell.length_c   1.000
_cell.angle_alpha   90.00
_cell.angle_beta   90.00
_cell.angle_gamma   90.00
#
_symmetry.space_group_name_H-M   'P 1'
#
loop_
_entity.id
_entity.type
_entity.pdbx_description
1 polymer ?
#
loop_
_entity_poly.entity_id
_entity_poly.type
_entity_poly.pdbx_seq_one_letter_code
_entity_poly.pdbx_strand_id
1 'polypeptide(L)'
;MLFIKENIERLEDENEENMTVGFEVAFPTLMNIANKLGIDVPNDFPGLRRIHARRDLRLTKIPWDILHKVPTALLYSLEGMQGLDWQKLLKLQSVDGSFLFSPASTAFALQQTKDENCLKYLAHHVKKFNGGGKIA
;
A
#
# COMPACT_ATOMS: atom_id res chain seq x y z
N MET A 1 7.90 7.97 17.52
CA MET A 1 8.31 8.83 16.39
C MET A 1 9.82 9.02 16.27
N LEU A 2 10.58 8.94 17.36
CA LEU A 2 12.03 9.22 17.37
C LEU A 2 12.80 8.44 16.29
N PHE A 3 12.55 7.12 16.19
CA PHE A 3 13.16 6.29 15.15
C PHE A 3 12.97 6.82 13.72
N ILE A 4 11.76 7.24 13.35
CA ILE A 4 11.49 7.79 12.02
C ILE A 4 12.28 9.09 11.85
N LYS A 5 12.19 10.00 12.81
CA LYS A 5 12.89 11.29 12.75
C LYS A 5 14.41 11.15 12.62
N GLU A 6 14.99 10.21 13.35
CA GLU A 6 16.45 9.98 13.35
C GLU A 6 16.95 9.25 12.10
N ASN A 7 16.09 8.52 11.37
CA ASN A 7 16.53 7.65 10.27
C ASN A 7 15.98 8.03 8.89
N ILE A 8 14.98 8.92 8.79
CA ILE A 8 14.29 9.18 7.52
C ILE A 8 15.20 9.79 6.45
N GLU A 9 16.20 10.59 6.83
CA GLU A 9 17.16 11.19 5.89
C GLU A 9 18.06 10.13 5.25
N ARG A 10 18.29 9.00 5.94
CA ARG A 10 19.09 7.88 5.43
C ARG A 10 18.46 7.18 4.22
N LEU A 11 17.17 7.42 3.95
CA LEU A 11 16.51 6.94 2.74
C LEU A 11 17.14 7.50 1.45
N GLU A 12 17.89 8.60 1.54
CA GLU A 12 18.61 9.16 0.39
C GLU A 12 19.80 8.31 -0.06
N ASP A 13 20.42 7.59 0.87
CA ASP A 13 21.61 6.77 0.68
C ASP A 13 21.28 5.31 0.29
N GLU A 14 20.01 4.91 0.38
CA GLU A 14 19.58 3.53 0.14
C GLU A 14 19.59 3.16 -1.36
N ASN A 15 20.05 1.93 -1.64
CA ASN A 15 20.05 1.40 -3.01
C ASN A 15 18.62 1.18 -3.49
N GLU A 16 18.30 1.73 -4.67
CA GLU A 16 16.97 1.62 -5.29
C GLU A 16 16.56 0.16 -5.54
N GLU A 17 17.52 -0.72 -5.84
CA GLU A 17 17.28 -2.14 -6.09
C GLU A 17 16.79 -2.90 -4.86
N ASN A 18 17.11 -2.40 -3.65
CA ASN A 18 16.70 -2.99 -2.39
C ASN A 18 15.36 -2.46 -1.89
N MET A 19 14.78 -1.49 -2.60
CA MET A 19 13.54 -0.86 -2.18
C MET A 19 12.38 -1.85 -2.26
N THR A 20 11.58 -1.91 -1.19
CA THR A 20 10.47 -2.87 -1.11
C THR A 20 9.41 -2.58 -2.18
N VAL A 21 8.79 -3.64 -2.69
CA VAL A 21 7.77 -3.53 -3.74
C VAL A 21 6.62 -2.64 -3.27
N GLY A 22 6.32 -1.59 -4.05
CA GLY A 22 5.21 -0.69 -3.74
C GLY A 22 5.56 0.43 -2.75
N PHE A 23 6.79 0.46 -2.21
CA PHE A 23 7.22 1.48 -1.27
C PHE A 23 7.02 2.91 -1.79
N GLU A 24 7.35 3.15 -3.06
CA GLU A 24 7.22 4.47 -3.68
C GLU A 24 5.77 4.95 -3.78
N VAL A 25 4.81 4.04 -3.69
CA VAL A 25 3.37 4.37 -3.70
C VAL A 25 2.80 4.40 -2.28
N ALA A 26 3.15 3.41 -1.46
CA ALA A 26 2.65 3.27 -0.09
C ALA A 26 3.21 4.33 0.85
N PHE A 27 4.53 4.58 0.82
CA PHE A 27 5.18 5.50 1.74
C PHE A 27 4.66 6.95 1.63
N PRO A 28 4.57 7.58 0.44
CA PRO A 28 3.96 8.90 0.33
C PRO A 28 2.50 8.96 0.80
N THR A 29 1.75 7.87 0.60
CA THR A 29 0.35 7.78 1.05
C THR A 29 0.27 7.75 2.57
N LEU A 30 1.14 6.97 3.23
CA LEU A 30 1.23 6.93 4.70
C LEU A 30 1.70 8.27 5.29
N MET A 31 2.67 8.94 4.68
CA MET A 31 3.12 10.28 5.09
C MET A 31 1.97 11.30 5.02
N ASN A 32 1.17 11.27 3.95
CA ASN A 32 -0.01 12.13 3.83
C ASN A 32 -1.07 11.82 4.90
N ILE A 33 -1.28 10.54 5.24
CA ILE A 33 -2.18 10.15 6.33
C ILE A 33 -1.65 10.67 7.68
N ALA A 34 -0.35 10.49 7.97
CA ALA A 34 0.28 10.98 9.18
C ALA A 34 0.11 12.50 9.34
N ASN A 35 0.32 13.25 8.26
CA ASN A 35 0.15 14.70 8.23
C ASN A 35 -1.30 15.13 8.53
N LYS A 36 -2.28 14.45 7.91
CA LYS A 36 -3.70 14.71 8.18
C LYS A 36 -4.12 14.41 9.62
N LEU A 37 -3.42 13.48 10.27
CA LEU A 37 -3.62 13.14 11.68
C LEU A 37 -2.83 14.04 12.64
N GLY A 38 -2.08 15.03 12.14
CA GLY A 38 -1.26 15.91 12.97
C GLY A 38 -0.03 15.22 13.57
N ILE A 39 0.40 14.10 12.99
CA ILE A 39 1.60 13.38 13.43
C ILE A 39 2.83 14.10 12.88
N ASP A 40 3.72 14.50 13.78
CA ASP A 40 4.96 15.18 13.45
C ASP A 40 6.01 14.21 12.88
N VAL A 41 5.97 14.06 11.55
CA VAL A 41 6.96 13.33 10.74
C VAL A 41 7.68 14.31 9.81
N PRO A 42 9.00 14.14 9.55
CA PRO A 42 9.72 15.03 8.64
C PRO A 42 9.13 14.96 7.22
N ASN A 43 8.71 16.10 6.70
CA ASN A 43 8.03 16.23 5.40
C ASN A 43 8.84 16.99 4.35
N ASP A 44 10.05 17.42 4.70
CA ASP A 44 10.96 18.08 3.77
C ASP A 44 12.36 17.49 3.94
N PHE A 45 12.65 16.48 3.13
CA PHE A 45 13.98 15.90 2.99
C PHE A 45 14.17 15.46 1.53
N PRO A 46 15.40 15.46 0.99
CA PRO A 46 15.62 15.19 -0.43
C PRO A 46 15.14 13.81 -0.88
N GLY A 47 15.28 12.78 -0.04
CA GLY A 47 14.75 11.45 -0.29
C GLY A 47 13.24 11.42 -0.59
N LEU A 48 12.45 12.27 0.05
CA LEU A 48 11.00 12.35 -0.17
C LEU A 48 10.66 12.77 -1.60
N ARG A 49 11.34 13.82 -2.11
CA ARG A 49 11.15 14.30 -3.49
C ARG A 49 11.48 13.20 -4.51
N ARG A 50 12.54 12.43 -4.26
CA ARG A 50 12.92 11.30 -5.11
C ARG A 50 11.84 10.21 -5.12
N ILE A 51 11.30 9.87 -3.95
CA ILE A 51 10.21 8.90 -3.82
C ILE A 51 8.96 9.36 -4.58
N HIS A 52 8.58 10.64 -4.46
CA HIS A 52 7.46 11.21 -5.22
C HIS A 52 7.67 11.13 -6.73
N ALA A 53 8.84 11.51 -7.24
CA ALA A 53 9.13 11.42 -8.67
C ALA A 53 9.03 9.98 -9.21
N ARG A 54 9.48 8.99 -8.42
CA ARG A 54 9.33 7.56 -8.77
C ARG A 54 7.88 7.11 -8.75
N ARG A 55 7.12 7.54 -7.74
CA ARG A 55 5.67 7.29 -7.69
C ARG A 55 5.01 7.77 -8.98
N ASP A 56 5.23 9.02 -9.35
CA ASP A 56 4.60 9.62 -10.52
C ASP A 56 5.01 8.88 -11.80
N LEU A 57 6.30 8.56 -11.96
CA LEU A 57 6.78 7.75 -13.07
C LEU A 57 6.11 6.37 -13.11
N ARG A 58 5.91 5.71 -11.96
CA ARG A 58 5.24 4.41 -11.90
C ARG A 58 3.76 4.52 -12.24
N LEU A 59 3.08 5.56 -11.76
CA LEU A 59 1.66 5.82 -12.04
C LEU A 59 1.41 6.10 -13.53
N THR A 60 2.34 6.76 -14.24
CA THR A 60 2.19 6.98 -15.70
C THR A 60 2.24 5.68 -16.50
N LYS A 61 2.87 4.64 -15.97
CA LYS A 61 3.00 3.33 -16.62
C LYS A 61 1.86 2.37 -16.26
N ILE A 62 0.96 2.75 -15.36
CA ILE A 62 -0.18 1.90 -14.98
C ILE A 62 -1.18 1.88 -16.13
N PRO A 63 -1.50 0.71 -16.70
CA PRO A 63 -2.60 0.59 -17.65
C PRO A 63 -3.93 0.61 -16.90
N TRP A 64 -4.42 1.81 -16.59
CA TRP A 64 -5.63 2.03 -15.78
C TRP A 64 -6.88 1.36 -16.34
N ASP A 65 -6.93 1.23 -17.66
CA ASP A 65 -7.99 0.55 -18.41
C ASP A 65 -7.95 -0.98 -18.25
N ILE A 66 -6.76 -1.56 -18.02
CA ILE A 66 -6.53 -2.99 -17.80
C ILE A 66 -6.70 -3.36 -16.32
N LEU A 67 -6.25 -2.48 -15.40
CA LEU A 67 -6.28 -2.69 -13.95
C LEU A 67 -7.66 -3.15 -13.43
N HIS A 68 -8.72 -2.63 -14.03
CA HIS A 68 -10.10 -2.90 -13.63
C HIS A 68 -10.79 -4.02 -14.42
N LYS A 69 -10.07 -4.68 -15.34
CA LYS A 69 -10.62 -5.72 -16.24
C LYS A 69 -10.05 -7.10 -15.97
N VAL A 70 -8.77 -7.19 -15.61
CA VAL A 70 -8.08 -8.46 -15.39
C VAL A 70 -7.20 -8.40 -14.14
N PRO A 71 -6.97 -9.52 -13.44
CA PRO A 71 -6.04 -9.55 -12.33
C PRO A 71 -4.62 -9.20 -12.80
N THR A 72 -3.99 -8.24 -12.12
CA THR A 72 -2.61 -7.82 -12.37
C THR A 72 -1.83 -7.74 -11.06
N ALA A 73 -0.50 -7.66 -11.14
CA ALA A 73 0.35 -7.46 -9.97
C ALA A 73 0.01 -6.19 -9.16
N LEU A 74 -0.66 -5.21 -9.78
CA LEU A 74 -1.07 -3.96 -9.13
C LEU A 74 -2.13 -4.17 -8.04
N LEU A 75 -2.88 -5.27 -8.07
CA LEU A 75 -3.83 -5.63 -7.01
C LEU A 75 -3.12 -5.86 -5.66
N TYR A 76 -1.80 -6.09 -5.66
CA TYR A 76 -1.02 -6.29 -4.42
C TYR A 76 -0.87 -5.03 -3.58
N SER A 77 -0.98 -3.84 -4.18
CA SER A 77 -0.62 -2.56 -3.56
C SER A 77 -1.70 -1.47 -3.76
N LEU A 78 -2.98 -1.86 -3.67
CA LEU A 78 -4.10 -0.92 -3.86
C LEU A 78 -4.11 0.21 -2.83
N GLU A 79 -3.56 -0.01 -1.63
CA GLU A 79 -3.50 0.95 -0.53
C GLU A 79 -2.69 2.21 -0.84
N GLY A 80 -1.82 2.18 -1.85
CA GLY A 80 -1.10 3.36 -2.33
C GLY A 80 -1.78 4.09 -3.50
N MET A 81 -2.81 3.50 -4.11
CA MET A 81 -3.39 4.00 -5.36
C MET A 81 -4.60 4.89 -5.10
N GLN A 82 -4.84 5.82 -6.02
CA GLN A 82 -5.99 6.74 -5.99
C GLN A 82 -6.87 6.52 -7.23
N GLY A 83 -8.13 6.94 -7.17
CA GLY A 83 -9.04 6.88 -8.32
C GLY A 83 -9.50 5.47 -8.71
N LEU A 84 -9.49 4.54 -7.76
CA LEU A 84 -9.87 3.15 -7.97
C LEU A 84 -11.41 3.00 -8.12
N ASP A 85 -11.84 2.19 -9.09
CA ASP A 85 -13.23 1.78 -9.25
C ASP A 85 -13.47 0.44 -8.53
N TRP A 86 -13.93 0.53 -7.28
CA TRP A 86 -14.15 -0.63 -6.43
C TRP A 86 -15.19 -1.61 -6.96
N GLN A 87 -16.20 -1.13 -7.68
CA GLN A 87 -17.22 -2.00 -8.26
C GLN A 87 -16.61 -2.94 -9.32
N LYS A 88 -15.62 -2.46 -10.07
CA LYS A 88 -14.87 -3.30 -11.00
C LYS A 88 -13.82 -4.14 -10.29
N LEU A 89 -13.08 -3.58 -9.34
CA LEU A 89 -12.01 -4.30 -8.63
C LEU A 89 -12.53 -5.50 -7.83
N LEU A 90 -13.69 -5.40 -7.19
CA LEU A 90 -14.28 -6.53 -6.44
C LEU A 90 -14.52 -7.77 -7.34
N LYS A 91 -14.71 -7.59 -8.65
CA LYS A 91 -14.83 -8.72 -9.61
C LYS A 91 -13.51 -9.45 -9.84
N LEU A 92 -12.40 -8.85 -9.43
CA LEU A 92 -11.04 -9.39 -9.54
C LEU A 92 -10.51 -9.94 -8.21
N GLN A 93 -11.35 -9.98 -7.17
CA GLN A 93 -11.03 -10.58 -5.89
C GLN A 93 -10.66 -12.06 -6.06
N SER A 94 -9.64 -12.51 -5.34
CA SER A 94 -9.26 -13.91 -5.26
C SER A 94 -10.37 -14.74 -4.60
N VAL A 95 -10.38 -16.05 -4.88
CA VAL A 95 -11.36 -16.99 -4.31
C VAL A 95 -11.35 -17.00 -2.77
N ASP A 96 -10.21 -16.71 -2.15
CA ASP A 96 -10.06 -16.64 -0.69
C ASP A 96 -10.52 -15.31 -0.07
N GLY A 97 -11.02 -14.37 -0.87
CA GLY A 97 -11.46 -13.03 -0.45
C GLY A 97 -10.36 -11.96 -0.46
N SER A 98 -9.13 -12.31 -0.84
CA SER A 98 -8.02 -11.36 -0.90
C SER A 98 -7.96 -10.57 -2.20
N PHE A 99 -7.23 -9.46 -2.17
CA PHE A 99 -6.63 -8.85 -3.36
C PHE A 99 -5.19 -9.33 -3.50
N LEU A 100 -4.96 -10.24 -4.45
CA LEU A 100 -3.66 -10.86 -4.76
C LEU A 100 -2.88 -11.32 -3.52
N PHE A 101 -3.58 -11.95 -2.56
CA PHE A 101 -3.00 -12.48 -1.32
C PHE A 101 -2.30 -11.43 -0.43
N SER A 102 -2.54 -10.13 -0.66
CA SER A 102 -1.98 -9.03 0.12
C SER A 102 -2.94 -8.63 1.25
N PRO A 103 -2.56 -8.80 2.54
CA PRO A 103 -3.37 -8.34 3.65
C PRO A 103 -3.57 -6.82 3.67
N ALA A 104 -2.55 -6.03 3.31
CA ALA A 104 -2.63 -4.57 3.29
C ALA A 104 -3.64 -4.09 2.23
N SER A 105 -3.51 -4.58 1.01
CA SER A 105 -4.44 -4.26 -0.09
C SER A 105 -5.87 -4.70 0.24
N THR A 106 -6.02 -5.90 0.83
CA THR A 106 -7.35 -6.41 1.24
C THR A 106 -7.96 -5.60 2.38
N ALA A 107 -7.16 -5.14 3.34
CA ALA A 107 -7.63 -4.26 4.42
C ALA A 107 -8.07 -2.89 3.88
N PHE A 108 -7.33 -2.33 2.92
CA PHE A 108 -7.74 -1.11 2.25
C PHE A 108 -9.05 -1.30 1.48
N ALA A 109 -9.19 -2.40 0.72
CA ALA A 109 -10.44 -2.73 0.04
C ALA A 109 -11.63 -2.87 1.01
N LEU A 110 -11.45 -3.54 2.15
CA LEU A 110 -12.47 -3.64 3.19
C LEU A 110 -12.91 -2.26 3.70
N GLN A 111 -11.96 -1.34 3.93
CA GLN A 111 -12.29 0.00 4.41
C GLN A 111 -13.19 0.74 3.42
N GLN A 112 -12.93 0.60 2.12
CA GLN A 112 -13.65 1.30 1.05
C GLN A 112 -15.00 0.66 0.69
N THR A 113 -15.10 -0.67 0.80
CA THR A 113 -16.24 -1.42 0.23
C THR A 113 -17.13 -2.10 1.26
N LYS A 114 -16.61 -2.34 2.47
CA LYS A 114 -17.24 -3.19 3.50
C LYS A 114 -17.49 -4.64 3.03
N ASP A 115 -16.74 -5.11 2.03
CA ASP A 115 -16.89 -6.46 1.48
C ASP A 115 -16.62 -7.55 2.54
N GLU A 116 -17.56 -8.49 2.67
CA GLU A 116 -17.48 -9.55 3.68
C GLU A 116 -16.38 -10.57 3.39
N ASN A 117 -16.04 -10.81 2.13
CA ASN A 117 -14.99 -11.77 1.77
C ASN A 117 -13.61 -11.22 2.14
N CYS A 118 -13.38 -9.92 1.94
CA CYS A 118 -12.21 -9.23 2.48
C CYS A 118 -12.13 -9.38 4.01
N LEU A 119 -13.24 -9.19 4.72
CA LEU A 119 -13.27 -9.37 6.18
C LEU A 119 -12.96 -10.82 6.59
N LYS A 120 -13.56 -11.81 5.91
CA LYS A 120 -13.33 -13.24 6.18
C LYS A 120 -11.85 -13.60 5.97
N TYR A 121 -11.24 -13.15 4.88
CA TYR A 121 -9.81 -13.33 4.61
C TYR A 121 -8.93 -12.78 5.74
N LEU A 122 -9.17 -11.53 6.15
CA LEU A 122 -8.38 -10.86 7.18
C LEU A 122 -8.57 -11.49 8.55
N ALA A 123 -9.82 -11.78 8.94
CA ALA A 123 -10.14 -12.41 10.22
C ALA A 123 -9.49 -13.80 10.33
N HIS A 124 -9.47 -14.57 9.24
CA HIS A 124 -8.75 -15.84 9.19
C HIS A 124 -7.25 -15.66 9.48
N HIS A 125 -6.59 -14.68 8.84
CA HIS A 125 -5.16 -14.43 9.02
C HIS A 125 -4.85 -13.91 10.42
N VAL A 126 -5.61 -12.95 10.94
CA VAL A 126 -5.45 -12.44 12.31
C VAL A 126 -5.57 -13.57 13.33
N LYS A 127 -6.56 -14.47 13.17
CA LYS A 127 -6.72 -15.64 14.03
C LYS A 127 -5.55 -16.63 13.89
N LYS A 128 -5.14 -16.93 12.66
CA LYS A 128 -4.06 -17.89 12.37
C LYS A 128 -2.72 -17.45 12.95
N PHE A 129 -2.44 -16.14 12.93
CA PHE A 129 -1.17 -15.58 13.36
C PHE A 129 -1.24 -14.89 14.74
N ASN A 130 -2.37 -15.01 15.47
CA ASN A 130 -2.58 -14.38 16.78
C ASN A 130 -2.33 -12.85 16.77
N GLY A 131 -2.87 -12.15 15.78
CA GLY A 131 -2.61 -10.73 15.53
C GLY A 131 -1.94 -10.52 14.19
N GLY A 132 -0.62 -10.62 14.14
CA GLY A 132 0.20 -10.42 12.94
C GLY A 132 1.38 -11.41 12.85
N GLY A 133 2.20 -11.28 11.81
CA GLY A 133 3.38 -12.14 11.65
C GLY A 133 4.28 -12.11 12.89
N LYS A 134 4.77 -13.28 13.31
CA LYS A 134 5.83 -13.34 14.34
C LYS A 134 7.08 -12.70 13.75
N ILE A 135 7.55 -11.62 14.37
CA ILE A 135 8.90 -11.11 14.14
C ILE A 135 9.83 -12.15 14.77
N ALA A 136 10.46 -12.95 13.92
CA ALA A 136 11.48 -13.93 14.33
C ALA A 136 12.81 -13.22 14.56
#